data_AF-A0A2G5T704-F1
#
_entry.id   AF-A0A2G5T704-F1
#
_cell.length_a   1.000
_cell.length_b   1.000
_cell.length_c   1.000
_cell.angle_alpha   90.00
_cell.angle_beta   90.00
_cell.angle_gamma   90.00
#
_symmetry.space_group_name_H-M   'P 1'
#
loop_
_entity.id
_entity.type
_entity.pdbx_description
1 polymer ?
#
loop_
_entity_poly.entity_id
_entity_poly.type
_entity_poly.pdbx_seq_one_letter_code
_entity_poly.pdbx_strand_id
1 'polypeptide(L)'
;MFWRNYIFPLCIGALILGTYLYRFLFPEVRFTVFLNDREVNFTGVEDFIPPYVNIVSDFFVASNYKMMSCGIRKSMSQLATNTMCLLHDEARFLRENHNLNETWAEQQSCQDNQEFRKPSEDLLNNPETIRFAFIRDPIERFVSLYLDKCVKEESCWACKSDMRCVVQEIYKSLKHLKNHKDRNPIPTYMDLHAAPLSWNCNFDKDLSKWNLLMMGADAEERKSSILQLGNIMKRQGVSDNVVQMVQEQSLAGETAHSTHKSTRRLEAERQVREDPVVRDYLHKIYFFDYLVFLFNRQRLDAKYQTDFWKVPEQN
;
A
#
# COMPACT_ATOMS: atom_id res chain seq x y z
N MET A 1 51.36 -45.51 8.57
CA MET A 1 49.90 -45.51 8.82
C MET A 1 49.49 -44.43 9.84
N PHE A 2 50.01 -43.20 9.74
CA PHE A 2 49.79 -42.14 10.75
C PHE A 2 49.25 -40.81 10.20
N TRP A 3 49.19 -40.63 8.87
CA TRP A 3 48.71 -39.38 8.25
C TRP A 3 47.20 -39.35 8.00
N ARG A 4 46.52 -40.51 8.05
CA ARG A 4 45.08 -40.60 7.72
C ARG A 4 44.16 -40.10 8.84
N ASN A 5 44.67 -39.98 10.08
CA ASN A 5 43.88 -39.60 11.26
C ASN A 5 43.79 -38.08 11.50
N TYR A 6 44.63 -37.27 10.85
CA TYR A 6 44.66 -35.80 11.03
C TYR A 6 44.07 -35.02 9.85
N ILE A 7 43.95 -35.63 8.67
CA ILE A 7 43.39 -34.97 7.48
C ILE A 7 41.87 -34.78 7.64
N PHE A 8 41.17 -35.79 8.18
CA PHE A 8 39.72 -35.75 8.33
C PHE A 8 39.21 -34.66 9.29
N PRO A 9 39.80 -34.46 10.50
CA PRO A 9 39.44 -33.36 11.40
C PRO A 9 39.76 -31.97 10.84
N LEU A 10 40.88 -31.83 10.10
CA LEU A 10 41.28 -30.57 9.46
C LEU A 10 40.31 -30.16 8.34
N CYS A 11 39.86 -31.12 7.53
CA CYS A 11 38.85 -30.87 6.50
C CYS A 11 37.49 -30.48 7.10
N ILE A 12 37.08 -31.12 8.20
CA ILE A 12 35.85 -30.76 8.93
C ILE A 12 35.97 -29.36 9.54
N GLY A 13 37.10 -29.04 10.18
CA GLY A 13 37.36 -27.70 10.73
C GLY A 13 37.33 -26.60 9.67
N ALA A 14 37.92 -26.85 8.49
CA ALA A 14 37.88 -25.92 7.37
C ALA A 14 36.47 -25.75 6.79
N LEU A 15 35.67 -26.82 6.72
CA LEU A 15 34.26 -26.75 6.29
C LEU A 15 33.41 -25.96 7.29
N ILE A 16 33.57 -26.19 8.59
CA ILE A 16 32.84 -25.45 9.63
C ILE A 16 33.23 -23.97 9.58
N LEU A 17 34.53 -23.64 9.52
CA LEU A 17 34.99 -22.27 9.41
C LEU A 17 34.49 -21.61 8.11
N GLY A 18 34.51 -22.34 7.00
CA GLY A 18 33.99 -21.89 5.71
C GLY A 18 32.49 -21.59 5.74
N THR A 19 31.67 -22.44 6.37
CA THR A 19 30.24 -22.18 6.54
C THR A 19 29.96 -21.00 7.48
N TYR A 20 30.78 -20.82 8.51
CA TYR A 20 30.67 -19.72 9.45
C TYR A 20 31.05 -18.39 8.79
N LEU A 21 32.16 -18.37 8.04
CA LEU A 21 32.58 -17.24 7.21
C LEU A 21 31.55 -16.91 6.13
N TYR A 22 30.98 -17.93 5.49
CA TYR A 22 29.91 -17.74 4.50
C TYR A 22 28.68 -17.10 5.13
N ARG A 23 28.17 -17.62 6.26
CA ARG A 23 27.03 -17.00 6.97
C ARG A 23 27.34 -15.59 7.48
N PHE A 24 28.58 -15.32 7.88
CA PHE A 24 29.01 -14.01 8.33
C PHE A 24 29.10 -13.00 7.17
N LEU A 25 29.60 -13.42 6.01
CA LEU A 25 29.72 -12.60 4.81
C LEU A 25 28.39 -12.43 4.06
N PHE A 26 27.51 -13.43 4.15
CA PHE A 26 26.20 -13.47 3.50
C PHE A 26 25.11 -13.71 4.56
N PRO A 27 24.78 -12.71 5.38
CA PRO A 27 23.68 -12.83 6.33
C PRO A 27 22.37 -13.02 5.56
N GLU A 28 21.64 -14.10 5.85
CA GLU A 28 20.32 -14.34 5.27
C GLU A 28 19.40 -13.16 5.56
N VAL A 29 18.87 -12.54 4.50
CA VAL A 29 17.86 -11.48 4.65
C VAL A 29 16.59 -12.11 5.20
N ARG A 30 16.18 -11.65 6.38
CA ARG A 30 14.94 -12.04 7.04
C ARG A 30 13.94 -10.91 6.96
N PHE A 31 12.71 -11.22 6.58
CA PHE A 31 11.59 -10.29 6.72
C PHE A 31 10.56 -10.84 7.69
N THR A 32 10.12 -9.98 8.59
CA THR A 32 9.04 -10.28 9.52
C THR A 32 7.75 -9.69 8.98
N VAL A 33 6.71 -10.54 8.87
CA VAL A 33 5.35 -10.12 8.49
C VAL A 33 4.39 -10.59 9.55
N PHE A 34 3.41 -9.77 9.89
CA PHE A 34 2.32 -10.17 10.77
C PHE A 34 1.16 -10.70 9.93
N LEU A 35 0.89 -12.01 10.04
CA LEU A 35 -0.22 -12.69 9.38
C LEU A 35 -1.19 -13.19 10.46
N ASN A 36 -2.41 -12.64 10.50
CA ASN A 36 -3.43 -12.98 11.51
C ASN A 36 -2.86 -12.94 12.94
N ASP A 37 -2.21 -11.83 13.30
CA ASP A 37 -1.55 -11.60 14.59
C ASP A 37 -0.40 -12.57 14.92
N ARG A 38 0.09 -13.33 13.93
CA ARG A 38 1.26 -14.21 14.07
C ARG A 38 2.45 -13.64 13.32
N GLU A 39 3.59 -13.66 13.99
CA GLU A 39 4.86 -13.30 13.37
C GLU A 39 5.34 -14.43 12.44
N VAL A 40 5.55 -14.10 11.17
CA VAL A 40 6.05 -15.02 10.16
C VAL A 40 7.35 -14.50 9.58
N ASN A 41 8.39 -15.33 9.69
CA ASN A 41 9.73 -15.02 9.21
C ASN A 41 9.93 -15.59 7.79
N PHE A 42 10.30 -14.71 6.86
CA PHE A 42 10.62 -15.05 5.49
C PHE A 42 12.13 -15.09 5.31
N THR A 43 12.68 -16.24 4.92
CA THR A 43 14.11 -16.46 4.63
C THR A 43 14.33 -16.70 3.13
N GLY A 44 15.46 -16.26 2.58
CA GLY A 44 15.81 -16.50 1.17
C GLY A 44 15.10 -15.56 0.17
N VAL A 45 14.67 -14.39 0.64
CA VAL A 45 13.85 -13.43 -0.10
C VAL A 45 14.67 -12.16 -0.39
N GLU A 46 15.97 -12.28 -0.66
CA GLU A 46 16.93 -11.15 -0.66
C GLU A 46 16.55 -10.00 -1.64
N ASP A 47 15.79 -10.31 -2.69
CA ASP A 47 15.47 -9.41 -3.78
C ASP A 47 14.09 -8.73 -3.69
N PHE A 48 13.44 -8.73 -2.51
CA PHE A 48 12.13 -8.07 -2.34
C PHE A 48 12.25 -6.69 -1.67
N ILE A 49 11.24 -5.86 -1.92
CA ILE A 49 10.95 -4.66 -1.14
C ILE A 49 10.29 -5.12 0.18
N PRO A 50 10.88 -4.81 1.36
CA PRO A 50 10.31 -5.22 2.64
C PRO A 50 8.95 -4.56 2.88
N PRO A 51 8.06 -5.14 3.68
CA PRO A 51 6.91 -4.41 4.19
C PRO A 51 7.34 -3.41 5.28
N TYR A 52 6.41 -2.54 5.68
CA TYR A 52 6.52 -1.73 6.91
C TYR A 52 7.68 -0.72 6.96
N VAL A 53 8.18 -0.26 5.81
CA VAL A 53 9.08 0.91 5.77
C VAL A 53 8.23 2.17 5.69
N ASN A 54 8.17 2.95 6.76
CA ASN A 54 7.35 4.15 6.80
C ASN A 54 7.91 5.23 5.86
N ILE A 55 7.18 5.56 4.78
CA ILE A 55 7.61 6.53 3.75
C ILE A 55 7.12 7.95 4.06
N VAL A 56 5.80 8.17 4.14
CA VAL A 56 5.05 9.31 4.70
C VAL A 56 3.59 8.84 4.74
N SER A 57 2.80 9.24 5.74
CA SER A 57 1.35 8.94 5.80
C SER A 57 0.52 10.21 5.68
N ASP A 58 -0.38 10.25 4.70
CA ASP A 58 -1.38 11.31 4.56
C ASP A 58 -2.60 10.98 5.44
N PHE A 59 -2.82 11.71 6.53
CA PHE A 59 -4.00 11.55 7.37
C PHE A 59 -5.06 12.63 7.10
N PHE A 60 -6.32 12.27 7.29
CA PHE A 60 -7.48 13.16 7.22
C PHE A 60 -8.34 12.98 8.47
N VAL A 61 -8.78 14.07 9.07
CA VAL A 61 -9.37 14.06 10.41
C VAL A 61 -10.72 14.78 10.44
N ALA A 62 -11.73 14.11 11.01
CA ALA A 62 -13.02 14.68 11.36
C ALA A 62 -13.28 14.46 12.85
N SER A 63 -12.71 15.35 13.68
CA SER A 63 -12.72 15.24 15.15
C SER A 63 -14.14 15.20 15.74
N ASN A 64 -15.08 15.94 15.16
CA ASN A 64 -16.49 15.96 15.58
C ASN A 64 -17.15 14.57 15.52
N TYR A 65 -16.68 13.72 14.61
CA TYR A 65 -17.16 12.36 14.41
C TYR A 65 -16.20 11.30 14.96
N LYS A 66 -15.11 11.71 15.64
CA LYS A 66 -14.05 10.80 16.11
C LYS A 66 -13.55 9.88 14.99
N MET A 67 -13.42 10.43 13.77
CA MET A 67 -13.01 9.68 12.59
C MET A 67 -11.66 10.16 12.08
N MET A 68 -10.81 9.21 11.67
CA MET A 68 -9.64 9.50 10.86
C MET A 68 -9.52 8.54 9.68
N SER A 69 -9.02 9.05 8.58
CA SER A 69 -8.71 8.28 7.38
C SER A 69 -7.25 8.38 7.01
N CYS A 70 -6.73 7.38 6.31
CA CYS A 70 -5.43 7.44 5.67
C CYS A 70 -5.60 7.50 4.15
N GLY A 71 -4.99 8.52 3.54
CA GLY A 71 -4.94 8.73 2.10
C GLY A 71 -3.85 7.91 1.44
N ILE A 72 -4.19 6.70 1.00
CA ILE A 72 -3.26 5.90 0.22
C ILE A 72 -3.40 6.26 -1.27
N ARG A 73 -2.35 6.87 -1.83
CA ARG A 73 -2.31 7.25 -3.25
C ARG A 73 -2.72 6.05 -4.12
N LYS A 74 -3.57 6.30 -5.12
CA LYS A 74 -4.09 5.28 -6.08
C LYS A 74 -5.02 4.22 -5.48
N SER A 75 -5.43 4.39 -4.22
CA SER A 75 -6.46 3.60 -3.55
C SER A 75 -7.61 4.51 -3.10
N MET A 76 -8.32 5.14 -4.06
CA MET A 76 -9.42 6.08 -3.76
C MET A 76 -9.05 7.24 -2.82
N SER A 77 -7.79 7.69 -2.83
CA SER A 77 -7.34 8.79 -1.97
C SER A 77 -8.16 10.07 -2.15
N GLN A 78 -8.58 10.41 -3.37
CA GLN A 78 -9.45 11.57 -3.62
C GLN A 78 -10.78 11.45 -2.87
N LEU A 79 -11.44 10.30 -2.93
CA LEU A 79 -12.70 10.08 -2.23
C LEU A 79 -12.50 10.16 -0.72
N ALA A 80 -11.46 9.51 -0.19
CA ALA A 80 -11.11 9.59 1.23
C ALA A 80 -10.95 11.04 1.69
N THR A 81 -10.18 11.83 0.95
CA THR A 81 -9.95 13.24 1.24
C THR A 81 -11.23 14.05 1.19
N ASN A 82 -12.02 13.93 0.12
CA ASN A 82 -13.23 14.73 -0.07
C ASN A 82 -14.31 14.38 0.97
N THR A 83 -14.49 13.10 1.26
CA THR A 83 -15.42 12.67 2.33
C THR A 83 -14.98 13.19 3.69
N MET A 84 -13.69 13.08 4.03
CA MET A 84 -13.22 13.60 5.32
C MET A 84 -13.26 15.12 5.39
N CYS A 85 -13.07 15.83 4.28
CA CYS A 85 -13.22 17.28 4.19
C CYS A 85 -14.67 17.70 4.45
N LEU A 86 -15.64 17.01 3.83
CA LEU A 86 -17.07 17.17 4.13
C LEU A 86 -17.37 16.97 5.62
N LEU A 87 -16.84 15.90 6.22
CA LEU A 87 -17.07 15.60 7.64
C LEU A 87 -16.32 16.53 8.61
N HIS A 88 -15.28 17.21 8.14
CA HIS A 88 -14.55 18.20 8.92
C HIS A 88 -15.38 19.49 9.09
N ASP A 89 -16.04 19.95 8.02
CA ASP A 89 -16.93 21.12 8.03
C ASP A 89 -18.05 20.98 6.99
N GLU A 90 -19.13 20.30 7.39
CA GLU A 90 -20.28 20.04 6.51
C GLU A 90 -20.95 21.32 6.02
N ALA A 91 -21.08 22.31 6.92
CA ALA A 91 -21.76 23.56 6.62
C ALA A 91 -20.99 24.36 5.56
N ARG A 92 -19.66 24.34 5.60
CA ARG A 92 -18.85 24.99 4.57
C ARG A 92 -18.87 24.21 3.26
N PHE A 93 -18.64 22.89 3.30
CA PHE A 93 -18.63 22.05 2.10
C PHE A 93 -19.93 22.18 1.30
N LEU A 94 -21.08 22.17 1.98
CA LEU A 94 -22.39 22.33 1.35
C LEU A 94 -22.65 23.76 0.83
N ARG A 95 -22.18 24.80 1.54
CA ARG A 95 -22.34 26.20 1.09
C ARG A 95 -21.50 26.52 -0.14
N GLU A 96 -20.32 25.93 -0.24
CA GLU A 96 -19.40 26.11 -1.38
C GLU A 96 -19.80 25.24 -2.59
N ASN A 97 -20.88 24.45 -2.47
CA ASN A 97 -21.40 23.56 -3.51
C ASN A 97 -20.36 22.57 -4.05
N HIS A 98 -19.46 22.13 -3.16
CA HIS A 98 -18.44 21.14 -3.48
C HIS A 98 -19.04 19.75 -3.73
N ASN A 99 -18.39 18.96 -4.57
CA ASN A 99 -18.75 17.59 -4.91
C ASN A 99 -17.62 16.62 -4.53
N LEU A 100 -17.97 15.42 -4.09
CA LEU A 100 -16.98 14.37 -3.78
C LEU A 100 -16.15 13.93 -4.99
N ASN A 101 -16.55 14.27 -6.20
CA ASN A 101 -15.82 13.97 -7.44
C ASN A 101 -14.87 15.10 -7.91
N GLU A 102 -14.84 16.23 -7.21
CA GLU A 102 -13.92 17.34 -7.54
C GLU A 102 -12.47 16.95 -7.33
N THR A 103 -11.61 17.46 -8.21
CA THR A 103 -10.17 17.14 -8.24
C THR A 103 -9.37 18.07 -7.32
N TRP A 104 -8.20 17.61 -6.87
CA TRP A 104 -7.25 18.37 -6.03
C TRP A 104 -6.84 19.76 -6.57
N ALA A 105 -7.13 20.09 -7.83
CA ALA A 105 -6.84 21.40 -8.43
C ALA A 105 -7.81 22.49 -7.94
N GLU A 106 -8.93 22.11 -7.34
CA GLU A 106 -9.87 23.01 -6.69
C GLU A 106 -9.42 23.16 -5.24
N GLN A 107 -8.97 24.35 -4.84
CA GLN A 107 -8.49 24.66 -3.49
C GLN A 107 -9.62 24.45 -2.46
N GLN A 108 -9.76 23.22 -1.97
CA GLN A 108 -10.65 22.91 -0.86
C GLN A 108 -10.04 23.47 0.42
N SER A 109 -10.79 24.30 1.14
CA SER A 109 -10.31 25.02 2.33
C SER A 109 -9.79 24.13 3.46
N CYS A 110 -10.21 22.87 3.52
CA CYS A 110 -9.79 21.91 4.53
C CYS A 110 -8.32 21.45 4.36
N GLN A 111 -7.77 21.49 3.14
CA GLN A 111 -6.45 20.90 2.86
C GLN A 111 -5.30 21.62 3.58
N ASP A 112 -5.47 22.93 3.81
CA ASP A 112 -4.51 23.80 4.48
C ASP A 112 -4.69 23.81 6.02
N ASN A 113 -5.74 23.17 6.54
CA ASN A 113 -5.97 23.05 7.98
C ASN A 113 -5.06 21.97 8.58
N GLN A 114 -4.19 22.35 9.51
CA GLN A 114 -3.32 21.42 10.21
C GLN A 114 -4.09 20.38 11.03
N GLU A 115 -5.21 20.75 11.66
CA GLU A 115 -6.06 19.83 12.43
C GLU A 115 -6.73 18.79 11.55
N PHE A 116 -6.96 19.12 10.27
CA PHE A 116 -7.47 18.16 9.28
C PHE A 116 -6.40 17.16 8.86
N ARG A 117 -5.13 17.59 8.76
CA ARG A 117 -4.01 16.78 8.26
C ARG A 117 -3.27 15.98 9.32
N LYS A 118 -3.35 16.40 10.57
CA LYS A 118 -2.58 15.83 11.68
C LYS A 118 -3.52 15.42 12.81
N PRO A 119 -3.71 14.11 13.07
CA PRO A 119 -4.50 13.66 14.20
C PRO A 119 -3.86 14.11 15.51
N SER A 120 -4.68 14.60 16.44
CA SER A 120 -4.24 14.92 17.79
C SER A 120 -3.96 13.64 18.59
N GLU A 121 -3.15 13.75 19.64
CA GLU A 121 -2.90 12.61 20.54
C GLU A 121 -4.19 12.14 21.22
N ASP A 122 -5.11 13.06 21.55
CA ASP A 122 -6.41 12.70 22.11
C ASP A 122 -7.21 11.82 21.15
N LEU A 123 -7.20 12.16 19.85
CA LEU A 123 -7.87 11.36 18.83
C LEU A 123 -7.18 9.99 18.64
N LEU A 124 -5.85 9.95 18.66
CA LEU A 124 -5.10 8.69 18.52
C LEU A 124 -5.31 7.75 19.71
N ASN A 125 -5.46 8.28 20.92
CA ASN A 125 -5.60 7.50 22.14
C ASN A 125 -7.07 7.21 22.51
N ASN A 126 -8.04 7.81 21.80
CA ASN A 126 -9.45 7.58 22.05
C ASN A 126 -9.89 6.20 21.50
N PRO A 127 -10.43 5.30 22.36
CA PRO A 127 -10.88 3.96 21.94
C PRO A 127 -12.11 3.98 21.02
N GLU A 128 -12.88 5.07 21.01
CA GLU A 128 -14.04 5.26 20.13
C GLU A 128 -13.65 5.79 18.75
N THR A 129 -12.38 6.18 18.56
CA THR A 129 -11.92 6.69 17.28
C THR A 129 -11.88 5.58 16.24
N ILE A 130 -12.63 5.79 15.16
CA ILE A 130 -12.60 4.89 14.01
C ILE A 130 -11.54 5.35 13.03
N ARG A 131 -10.64 4.42 12.71
CA ARG A 131 -9.64 4.56 11.65
C ARG A 131 -10.10 3.75 10.45
N PHE A 132 -10.04 4.32 9.26
CA PHE A 132 -10.31 3.58 8.03
C PHE A 132 -9.35 3.96 6.90
N ALA A 133 -9.04 3.01 6.05
CA ALA A 133 -8.23 3.26 4.87
C ALA A 133 -8.82 2.50 3.69
N PHE A 134 -8.91 3.16 2.54
CA PHE A 134 -9.19 2.46 1.30
C PHE A 134 -7.92 1.77 0.83
N ILE A 135 -8.02 0.47 0.61
CA ILE A 135 -6.95 -0.36 0.05
C ILE A 135 -7.38 -0.88 -1.32
N ARG A 136 -6.42 -1.19 -2.18
CA ARG A 136 -6.67 -1.67 -3.54
C ARG A 136 -5.68 -2.76 -3.87
N ASP A 137 -6.11 -3.75 -4.64
CA ASP A 137 -5.22 -4.79 -5.15
C ASP A 137 -3.91 -4.16 -5.69
N PRO A 138 -2.73 -4.65 -5.29
CA PRO A 138 -1.48 -3.98 -5.62
C PRO A 138 -1.20 -3.86 -7.13
N ILE A 139 -1.60 -4.85 -7.93
CA ILE A 139 -1.46 -4.80 -9.38
C ILE A 139 -2.41 -3.75 -9.97
N GLU A 140 -3.67 -3.74 -9.52
CA GLU A 140 -4.66 -2.76 -9.96
C GLU A 140 -4.25 -1.32 -9.61
N ARG A 141 -3.65 -1.13 -8.44
CA ARG A 141 -3.08 0.12 -7.98
C ARG A 141 -1.90 0.55 -8.85
N PHE A 142 -0.99 -0.37 -9.19
CA PHE A 142 0.10 -0.10 -10.13
C PHE A 142 -0.40 0.31 -11.51
N VAL A 143 -1.38 -0.38 -12.08
CA VAL A 143 -1.96 -0.01 -13.39
C VAL A 143 -2.55 1.41 -13.32
N SER A 144 -3.23 1.76 -12.23
CA SER A 144 -3.75 3.11 -12.02
C SER A 144 -2.66 4.17 -11.87
N LEU A 145 -1.54 3.84 -11.23
CA LEU A 145 -0.34 4.68 -11.19
C LEU A 145 0.21 4.90 -12.60
N TYR A 146 0.46 3.82 -13.33
CA TYR A 146 1.10 3.86 -14.63
C TYR A 146 0.29 4.70 -15.63
N LEU A 147 -1.01 4.46 -15.72
CA LEU A 147 -1.87 5.19 -16.66
C LEU A 147 -1.98 6.68 -16.32
N ASP A 148 -2.05 7.02 -15.03
CA ASP A 148 -2.19 8.42 -14.63
C ASP A 148 -0.86 9.17 -14.68
N LYS A 149 0.19 8.61 -14.08
CA LYS A 149 1.46 9.30 -13.89
C LYS A 149 2.39 9.17 -15.09
N CYS A 150 2.42 7.99 -15.72
CA CYS A 150 3.34 7.74 -16.83
C CYS A 150 2.71 8.10 -18.18
N VAL A 151 1.44 7.71 -18.39
CA VAL A 151 0.79 7.87 -19.69
C VAL A 151 0.06 9.20 -19.84
N LYS A 152 -0.61 9.69 -18.79
CA LYS A 152 -1.37 10.94 -18.83
C LYS A 152 -0.52 12.16 -18.47
N GLU A 153 0.25 12.08 -17.37
CA GLU A 153 1.10 13.19 -16.89
C GLU A 153 2.54 13.15 -17.44
N GLU A 154 2.93 12.10 -18.15
CA GLU A 154 4.29 11.92 -18.70
C GLU A 154 5.43 12.13 -17.67
N SER A 155 5.15 11.83 -16.40
CA SER A 155 5.99 12.17 -15.25
C SER A 155 6.74 10.95 -14.67
N CYS A 156 6.87 9.86 -15.42
CA CYS A 156 7.51 8.61 -14.96
C CYS A 156 8.97 8.50 -15.40
N TRP A 157 9.84 9.20 -14.65
CA TRP A 157 11.29 9.20 -14.89
C TRP A 157 11.62 9.45 -16.38
N ALA A 158 12.75 8.96 -16.87
CA ALA A 158 13.09 8.97 -18.31
C ALA A 158 12.44 7.80 -19.08
N CYS A 159 11.47 7.09 -18.49
CA CYS A 159 10.90 5.87 -19.05
C CYS A 159 9.81 6.11 -20.12
N LYS A 160 9.28 7.34 -20.22
CA LYS A 160 8.08 7.62 -21.03
C LYS A 160 6.95 6.64 -20.65
N SER A 161 6.47 5.84 -21.60
CA SER A 161 5.48 4.78 -21.43
C SER A 161 6.07 3.36 -21.50
N ASP A 162 7.38 3.17 -21.32
CA ASP A 162 7.96 1.83 -21.22
C ASP A 162 7.74 1.25 -19.82
N MET A 163 6.77 0.34 -19.69
CA MET A 163 6.43 -0.29 -18.42
C MET A 163 7.58 -1.09 -17.79
N ARG A 164 8.49 -1.70 -18.59
CA ARG A 164 9.66 -2.41 -18.04
C ARG A 164 10.59 -1.46 -17.34
N CYS A 165 10.89 -0.33 -17.98
CA CYS A 165 11.66 0.75 -17.37
C CYS A 165 10.98 1.26 -16.09
N VAL A 166 9.66 1.51 -16.13
CA VAL A 166 8.91 2.02 -14.97
C VAL A 166 9.01 1.10 -13.76
N VAL A 167 8.76 -0.22 -13.90
CA VAL A 167 8.85 -1.13 -12.75
C VAL A 167 10.28 -1.26 -12.22
N GLN A 168 11.27 -1.15 -13.10
CA GLN A 168 12.70 -1.17 -12.71
C GLN A 168 13.07 0.07 -11.91
N GLU A 169 12.63 1.26 -12.33
CA GLU A 169 12.89 2.50 -11.59
C GLU A 169 12.15 2.55 -10.25
N ILE A 170 10.89 2.08 -10.19
CA ILE A 170 10.17 1.92 -8.92
C ILE A 170 10.97 1.02 -7.96
N TYR A 171 11.40 -0.15 -8.43
CA TYR A 171 12.16 -1.09 -7.61
C TYR A 171 13.47 -0.50 -7.09
N LYS A 172 14.25 0.14 -7.97
CA LYS A 172 15.52 0.80 -7.60
C LYS A 172 15.30 1.90 -6.56
N SER A 173 14.28 2.74 -6.78
CA SER A 173 13.98 3.87 -5.90
C SER A 173 13.54 3.40 -4.51
N LEU A 174 12.64 2.40 -4.44
CA LEU A 174 12.22 1.82 -3.15
C LEU A 174 13.36 1.09 -2.42
N LYS A 175 14.26 0.41 -3.15
CA LYS A 175 15.47 -0.16 -2.54
C LYS A 175 16.38 0.91 -1.94
N HIS A 176 16.50 2.07 -2.59
CA HIS A 176 17.25 3.20 -2.06
C HIS A 176 16.59 3.75 -0.78
N LEU A 177 15.26 3.92 -0.77
CA LEU A 177 14.52 4.40 0.41
C LEU A 177 14.65 3.46 1.63
N LYS A 178 14.70 2.15 1.40
CA LYS A 178 14.94 1.16 2.47
C LYS A 178 16.34 1.31 3.10
N ASN A 179 17.35 1.71 2.33
CA ASN A 179 18.74 1.66 2.77
C ASN A 179 19.07 2.85 3.70
N HIS A 180 18.92 2.64 5.01
CA HIS A 180 19.24 3.61 6.07
C HIS A 180 20.70 4.12 6.12
N LYS A 181 21.59 3.62 5.25
CA LYS A 181 22.97 4.14 5.12
C LYS A 181 22.99 5.53 4.51
N ASP A 182 22.02 5.85 3.67
CA ASP A 182 21.77 7.20 3.20
C ASP A 182 20.92 7.90 4.26
N ARG A 183 21.39 9.06 4.75
CA ARG A 183 20.74 9.82 5.83
C ARG A 183 19.32 10.22 5.37
N ASN A 184 18.29 9.54 5.88
CA ASN A 184 16.86 9.82 5.66
C ASN A 184 16.54 10.23 4.21
N PRO A 185 16.59 9.30 3.25
CA PRO A 185 16.32 9.63 1.86
C PRO A 185 14.89 10.18 1.73
N ILE A 186 14.75 11.33 1.08
CA ILE A 186 13.47 12.02 0.91
C ILE A 186 12.73 11.32 -0.24
N PRO A 187 11.51 10.80 -0.03
CA PRO A 187 10.75 10.16 -1.09
C PRO A 187 10.40 11.16 -2.19
N THR A 188 10.57 10.75 -3.44
CA THR A 188 10.14 11.53 -4.59
C THR A 188 8.62 11.48 -4.76
N TYR A 189 8.07 12.36 -5.60
CA TYR A 189 6.66 12.33 -5.98
C TYR A 189 6.22 10.93 -6.46
N MET A 190 7.05 10.28 -7.28
CA MET A 190 6.73 8.95 -7.80
C MET A 190 6.84 7.86 -6.73
N ASP A 191 7.74 7.99 -5.76
CA ASP A 191 7.86 7.03 -4.67
C ASP A 191 6.60 7.01 -3.81
N LEU A 192 6.03 8.18 -3.49
CA LEU A 192 4.78 8.29 -2.73
C LEU A 192 3.60 7.62 -3.47
N HIS A 193 3.63 7.63 -4.80
CA HIS A 193 2.63 6.95 -5.61
C HIS A 193 2.87 5.44 -5.69
N ALA A 194 4.13 4.99 -5.76
CA ALA A 194 4.50 3.61 -6.04
C ALA A 194 4.78 2.75 -4.79
N ALA A 195 5.01 3.36 -3.63
CA ALA A 195 5.33 2.63 -2.41
C ALA A 195 4.26 1.59 -2.07
N PRO A 196 4.64 0.41 -1.53
CA PRO A 196 3.71 -0.59 -1.03
C PRO A 196 2.68 -0.02 -0.07
N LEU A 197 1.47 -0.58 -0.05
CA LEU A 197 0.41 -0.19 0.89
C LEU A 197 0.90 -0.26 2.35
N SER A 198 1.66 -1.30 2.68
CA SER A 198 2.24 -1.53 4.02
C SER A 198 3.25 -0.46 4.47
N TRP A 199 3.70 0.42 3.57
CA TRP A 199 4.59 1.56 3.90
C TRP A 199 3.83 2.80 4.37
N ASN A 200 2.50 2.75 4.36
CA ASN A 200 1.61 3.85 4.68
C ASN A 200 0.90 3.62 6.02
N CYS A 201 0.29 4.69 6.53
CA CYS A 201 -0.67 4.70 7.64
C CYS A 201 -0.15 4.17 8.98
N ASN A 202 1.16 4.00 9.14
CA ASN A 202 1.78 3.30 10.27
C ASN A 202 1.17 1.91 10.52
N PHE A 203 0.89 1.17 9.44
CA PHE A 203 0.36 -0.19 9.54
C PHE A 203 1.32 -1.16 10.27
N ASP A 204 2.60 -0.80 10.39
CA ASP A 204 3.57 -1.54 11.20
C ASP A 204 3.21 -1.62 12.69
N LYS A 205 2.45 -0.64 13.21
CA LYS A 205 2.10 -0.54 14.63
C LYS A 205 0.66 -0.94 14.91
N ASP A 206 -0.25 -0.49 14.05
CA ASP A 206 -1.66 -0.36 14.41
C ASP A 206 -2.61 -1.00 13.38
N LEU A 207 -2.14 -1.87 12.49
CA LEU A 207 -2.96 -2.46 11.41
C LEU A 207 -4.32 -2.99 11.89
N SER A 208 -4.37 -3.69 13.02
CA SER A 208 -5.61 -4.24 13.59
C SER A 208 -6.63 -3.19 14.04
N LYS A 209 -6.21 -1.93 14.22
CA LYS A 209 -7.10 -0.81 14.55
C LYS A 209 -7.75 -0.18 13.31
N TRP A 210 -7.36 -0.57 12.10
CA TRP A 210 -7.84 0.01 10.86
C TRP A 210 -8.99 -0.80 10.24
N ASN A 211 -10.06 -0.10 9.88
CA ASN A 211 -11.10 -0.64 9.01
C ASN A 211 -10.64 -0.51 7.56
N LEU A 212 -10.27 -1.63 6.95
CA LEU A 212 -9.76 -1.67 5.59
C LEU A 212 -10.92 -1.81 4.60
N LEU A 213 -11.12 -0.79 3.77
CA LEU A 213 -12.17 -0.76 2.76
C LEU A 213 -11.57 -1.15 1.40
N MET A 214 -11.86 -2.37 0.96
CA MET A 214 -11.27 -2.95 -0.24
C MET A 214 -11.92 -2.42 -1.53
N MET A 215 -11.16 -1.66 -2.31
CA MET A 215 -11.59 -1.08 -3.56
C MET A 215 -11.20 -1.96 -4.73
N GLY A 216 -12.21 -2.58 -5.33
CA GLY A 216 -12.09 -3.42 -6.49
C GLY A 216 -12.06 -2.71 -7.83
N ALA A 217 -11.55 -3.44 -8.81
CA ALA A 217 -11.92 -3.30 -10.21
C ALA A 217 -13.42 -3.56 -10.40
N ASP A 218 -13.96 -4.51 -9.63
CA ASP A 218 -15.35 -4.93 -9.67
C ASP A 218 -16.30 -3.89 -9.06
N ALA A 219 -17.48 -3.77 -9.66
CA ALA A 219 -18.51 -2.83 -9.24
C ALA A 219 -19.11 -3.25 -7.88
N GLU A 220 -19.25 -4.54 -7.61
CA GLU A 220 -19.77 -5.02 -6.32
C GLU A 220 -18.76 -4.85 -5.20
N GLU A 221 -17.47 -5.10 -5.44
CA GLU A 221 -16.40 -4.77 -4.47
C GLU A 221 -16.39 -3.29 -4.11
N ARG A 222 -16.49 -2.40 -5.12
CA ARG A 222 -16.63 -0.95 -4.92
C ARG A 222 -17.86 -0.63 -4.08
N LYS A 223 -19.02 -1.17 -4.46
CA LYS A 223 -20.29 -0.93 -3.77
C LYS A 223 -20.24 -1.39 -2.32
N SER A 224 -19.70 -2.57 -2.06
CA SER A 224 -19.50 -3.12 -0.72
C SER A 224 -18.69 -2.17 0.16
N SER A 225 -17.57 -1.66 -0.32
CA SER A 225 -16.73 -0.72 0.43
C SER A 225 -17.40 0.62 0.70
N ILE A 226 -18.18 1.15 -0.25
CA ILE A 226 -18.96 2.38 -0.04
C ILE A 226 -20.10 2.16 0.98
N LEU A 227 -20.75 1.00 0.97
CA LEU A 227 -21.75 0.65 1.97
C LEU A 227 -21.12 0.49 3.36
N GLN A 228 -19.93 -0.13 3.46
CA GLN A 228 -19.18 -0.23 4.71
C GLN A 228 -18.78 1.15 5.25
N LEU A 229 -18.32 2.07 4.39
CA LEU A 229 -18.06 3.46 4.78
C LEU A 229 -19.32 4.11 5.33
N GLY A 230 -20.46 3.99 4.64
CA GLY A 230 -21.74 4.54 5.13
C GLY A 230 -22.14 4.00 6.50
N ASN A 231 -21.93 2.70 6.74
CA ASN A 231 -22.17 2.09 8.05
C ASN A 231 -21.21 2.58 9.13
N ILE A 232 -19.96 2.90 8.80
CA ILE A 232 -19.02 3.55 9.73
C ILE A 232 -19.53 4.95 10.07
N MET A 233 -19.90 5.74 9.07
CA MET A 233 -20.40 7.11 9.23
C MET A 233 -21.66 7.16 10.10
N LYS A 234 -22.65 6.30 9.83
CA LYS A 234 -23.87 6.23 10.66
C LYS A 234 -23.57 5.89 12.12
N ARG A 235 -22.66 4.94 12.36
CA ARG A 235 -22.23 4.56 13.72
C ARG A 235 -21.56 5.70 14.47
N GLN A 236 -20.90 6.62 13.75
CA GLN A 236 -20.27 7.80 14.34
C GLN A 236 -21.21 9.02 14.44
N GLY A 237 -22.51 8.85 14.16
CA GLY A 237 -23.50 9.91 14.34
C GLY A 237 -23.60 10.89 13.16
N VAL A 238 -23.02 10.56 12.00
CA VAL A 238 -23.24 11.33 10.77
C VAL A 238 -24.70 11.20 10.35
N SER A 239 -25.33 12.31 9.97
CA SER A 239 -26.75 12.34 9.58
C SER A 239 -27.04 11.46 8.35
N ASP A 240 -28.23 10.88 8.28
CA ASP A 240 -28.63 10.01 7.16
C ASP A 240 -28.55 10.73 5.80
N ASN A 241 -28.85 12.03 5.75
CA ASN A 241 -28.74 12.84 4.54
C ASN A 241 -27.29 12.91 4.03
N VAL A 242 -26.33 13.16 4.92
CA VAL A 242 -24.90 13.23 4.57
C VAL A 242 -24.38 11.86 4.15
N VAL A 243 -24.80 10.79 4.84
CA VAL A 243 -24.43 9.43 4.48
C VAL A 243 -24.97 9.06 3.10
N GLN A 244 -26.24 9.35 2.82
CA GLN A 244 -26.87 9.09 1.53
C GLN A 244 -26.15 9.84 0.40
N MET A 245 -25.87 11.13 0.60
CA MET A 245 -25.10 11.95 -0.34
C MET A 245 -23.72 11.34 -0.64
N VAL A 246 -22.98 10.91 0.39
CA VAL A 246 -21.67 10.27 0.20
C VAL A 246 -21.81 8.98 -0.62
N GLN A 247 -22.77 8.13 -0.28
CA GLN A 247 -22.98 6.86 -0.98
C GLN A 247 -23.37 7.10 -2.45
N GLU A 248 -24.32 7.97 -2.72
CA GLU A 248 -24.79 8.28 -4.07
C GLU A 248 -23.67 8.87 -4.94
N GLN A 249 -22.97 9.90 -4.44
CA GLN A 249 -21.90 10.54 -5.20
C GLN A 249 -20.69 9.61 -5.42
N SER A 250 -20.36 8.77 -4.44
CA SER A 250 -19.26 7.80 -4.55
C SER A 250 -19.55 6.67 -5.53
N LEU A 251 -20.83 6.30 -5.70
CA LEU A 251 -21.25 5.26 -6.63
C LEU A 251 -21.51 5.81 -8.04
N ALA A 252 -22.01 7.05 -8.13
CA ALA A 252 -22.21 7.75 -9.41
C ALA A 252 -20.88 8.18 -10.04
N GLY A 253 -19.87 8.46 -9.20
CA GLY A 253 -18.54 8.86 -9.61
C GLY A 253 -17.70 7.71 -10.15
N GLU A 254 -17.84 7.43 -11.44
CA GLU A 254 -16.64 7.09 -12.21
C GLU A 254 -15.80 8.37 -12.25
N THR A 255 -14.89 8.55 -11.28
CA THR A 255 -13.98 9.72 -11.24
C THR A 255 -13.34 9.93 -12.61
N ALA A 256 -12.87 11.14 -12.94
CA ALA A 256 -12.18 11.42 -14.21
C ALA A 256 -10.95 10.51 -14.50
N HIS A 257 -10.52 9.70 -13.52
CA HIS A 257 -9.46 8.69 -13.63
C HIS A 257 -9.98 7.24 -13.75
N SER A 258 -11.30 7.01 -13.70
CA SER A 258 -11.98 5.73 -13.88
C SER A 258 -11.87 5.29 -15.33
N THR A 259 -10.73 4.69 -15.66
CA THR A 259 -10.37 4.24 -17.01
C THR A 259 -10.61 2.73 -17.16
N HIS A 260 -11.51 2.15 -16.36
CA HIS A 260 -11.67 0.69 -16.21
C HIS A 260 -11.94 -0.04 -17.53
N LYS A 261 -12.46 0.66 -18.54
CA LYS A 261 -12.78 0.11 -19.87
C LYS A 261 -11.99 0.72 -21.02
N SER A 262 -11.00 1.57 -20.74
CA SER A 262 -10.21 2.19 -21.80
C SER A 262 -9.27 1.17 -22.46
N THR A 263 -9.07 1.27 -23.78
CA THR A 263 -8.12 0.43 -24.53
C THR A 263 -6.72 0.48 -23.93
N ARG A 264 -6.31 1.66 -23.42
CA ARG A 264 -5.02 1.85 -22.76
C ARG A 264 -4.89 1.03 -21.48
N ARG A 265 -5.97 0.89 -20.71
CA ARG A 265 -5.97 0.07 -19.51
C ARG A 265 -5.92 -1.42 -19.83
N LEU A 266 -6.73 -1.87 -20.79
CA LEU A 266 -6.69 -3.26 -21.25
C LEU A 266 -5.29 -3.66 -21.72
N GLU A 267 -4.62 -2.76 -22.43
CA GLU A 267 -3.23 -2.97 -22.88
C GLU A 267 -2.25 -2.98 -21.71
N ALA A 268 -2.38 -2.08 -20.74
CA ALA A 268 -1.53 -2.09 -19.54
C ALA A 268 -1.72 -3.37 -18.71
N GLU A 269 -2.96 -3.81 -18.49
CA GLU A 269 -3.28 -5.06 -17.80
C GLU A 269 -2.77 -6.28 -18.57
N ARG A 270 -2.85 -6.26 -19.91
CA ARG A 270 -2.26 -7.28 -20.77
C ARG A 270 -0.75 -7.35 -20.58
N GLN A 271 -0.06 -6.21 -20.62
CA GLN A 271 1.38 -6.16 -20.43
C GLN A 271 1.79 -6.66 -19.03
N VAL A 272 1.06 -6.27 -17.98
CA VAL A 272 1.29 -6.80 -16.64
C VAL A 272 1.12 -8.32 -16.60
N ARG A 273 0.14 -8.89 -17.30
CA ARG A 273 -0.11 -10.34 -17.30
C ARG A 273 0.92 -11.12 -18.12
N GLU A 274 1.35 -10.58 -19.25
CA GLU A 274 2.09 -11.31 -20.28
C GLU A 274 3.60 -11.05 -20.25
N ASP A 275 4.05 -9.91 -19.72
CA ASP A 275 5.47 -9.57 -19.70
C ASP A 275 6.16 -10.13 -18.44
N PRO A 276 7.09 -11.08 -18.57
CA PRO A 276 7.74 -11.73 -17.43
C PRO A 276 8.62 -10.77 -16.62
N VAL A 277 9.22 -9.75 -17.26
CA VAL A 277 10.04 -8.76 -16.56
C VAL A 277 9.15 -7.89 -15.67
N VAL A 278 8.03 -7.42 -16.22
CA VAL A 278 7.06 -6.62 -15.47
C VAL A 278 6.55 -7.40 -14.27
N ARG A 279 6.12 -8.66 -14.45
CA ARG A 279 5.62 -9.49 -13.36
C ARG A 279 6.67 -9.72 -12.28
N ASP A 280 7.90 -10.07 -12.64
CA ASP A 280 8.96 -10.34 -11.68
C ASP A 280 9.19 -9.13 -10.75
N TYR A 281 9.28 -7.92 -11.31
CA TYR A 281 9.40 -6.71 -10.49
C TYR A 281 8.15 -6.42 -9.65
N LEU A 282 6.94 -6.58 -10.20
CA LEU A 282 5.72 -6.37 -9.41
C LEU A 282 5.60 -7.34 -8.23
N HIS A 283 6.02 -8.59 -8.39
CA HIS A 283 6.13 -9.52 -7.26
C HIS A 283 7.15 -9.02 -6.23
N LYS A 284 8.35 -8.62 -6.67
CA LYS A 284 9.39 -8.10 -5.77
C LYS A 284 8.95 -6.86 -5.00
N ILE A 285 8.15 -6.01 -5.62
CA ILE A 285 7.68 -4.75 -5.01
C ILE A 285 6.50 -5.00 -4.06
N TYR A 286 5.49 -5.76 -4.48
CA TYR A 286 4.19 -5.77 -3.81
C TYR A 286 3.79 -7.09 -3.16
N PHE A 287 4.58 -8.16 -3.26
CA PHE A 287 4.19 -9.47 -2.72
C PHE A 287 3.78 -9.42 -1.24
N PHE A 288 4.48 -8.64 -0.41
CA PHE A 288 4.14 -8.54 1.00
C PHE A 288 2.79 -7.85 1.25
N ASP A 289 2.33 -6.93 0.40
CA ASP A 289 0.99 -6.35 0.55
C ASP A 289 -0.10 -7.41 0.37
N TYR A 290 0.09 -8.39 -0.52
CA TYR A 290 -0.86 -9.51 -0.64
C TYR A 290 -0.96 -10.33 0.65
N LEU A 291 0.13 -10.43 1.39
CA LEU A 291 0.17 -11.16 2.65
C LEU A 291 -0.40 -10.32 3.80
N VAL A 292 0.04 -9.06 3.93
CA VAL A 292 -0.36 -8.15 5.01
C VAL A 292 -1.86 -7.85 4.97
N PHE A 293 -2.42 -7.64 3.78
CA PHE A 293 -3.82 -7.25 3.60
C PHE A 293 -4.71 -8.39 3.08
N LEU A 294 -4.18 -9.62 3.03
CA LEU A 294 -4.90 -10.84 2.64
C LEU A 294 -5.59 -10.74 1.26
N PHE A 295 -4.95 -10.08 0.29
CA PHE A 295 -5.47 -10.01 -1.07
C PHE A 295 -5.42 -11.38 -1.77
N ASN A 296 -6.32 -11.59 -2.73
CA ASN A 296 -6.32 -12.79 -3.55
C ASN A 296 -5.03 -12.86 -4.40
N ARG A 297 -4.28 -13.96 -4.26
CA ARG A 297 -3.00 -14.18 -4.94
C ARG A 297 -3.12 -14.93 -6.28
N GLN A 298 -4.33 -15.31 -6.73
CA GLN A 298 -4.54 -16.09 -7.96
C GLN A 298 -3.96 -15.44 -9.22
N ARG A 299 -3.77 -14.12 -9.22
CA ARG A 299 -3.17 -13.37 -10.34
C ARG A 299 -1.63 -13.38 -10.35
N LEU A 300 -1.01 -13.84 -9.27
CA LEU A 300 0.45 -13.92 -9.15
C LEU A 300 0.97 -15.19 -9.84
N ASP A 301 2.27 -15.26 -10.09
CA ASP A 301 2.88 -16.51 -10.57
C ASP A 301 2.70 -17.64 -9.55
N ALA A 302 2.57 -18.89 -10.04
CA ALA A 302 2.20 -20.06 -9.22
C ALA A 302 2.98 -20.19 -7.91
N LYS A 303 4.29 -19.88 -7.92
CA LYS A 303 5.13 -19.94 -6.72
C LYS A 303 4.67 -19.00 -5.60
N TYR A 304 4.04 -17.87 -5.92
CA TYR A 304 3.54 -16.88 -4.97
C TYR A 304 2.08 -17.12 -4.54
N GLN A 305 1.41 -18.13 -5.09
CA GLN A 305 0.03 -18.47 -4.73
C GLN A 305 -0.04 -19.39 -3.50
N THR A 306 1.04 -20.11 -3.21
CA THR A 306 1.14 -21.12 -2.15
C THR A 306 1.79 -20.56 -0.90
N ASP A 307 1.48 -21.12 0.27
CA ASP A 307 2.11 -20.76 1.55
C ASP A 307 3.44 -21.50 1.76
N PHE A 308 4.35 -21.42 0.78
CA PHE A 308 5.64 -22.13 0.81
C PHE A 308 6.59 -21.67 1.93
N TRP A 309 6.23 -20.62 2.67
CA TRP A 309 6.95 -20.15 3.86
C TRP A 309 6.45 -20.89 5.11
N LYS A 310 7.38 -21.37 5.92
CA LYS A 310 7.06 -22.05 7.17
C LYS A 310 6.71 -21.01 8.23
N VAL A 311 5.47 -21.01 8.71
CA VAL A 311 5.13 -20.38 10.00
C VAL A 311 5.92 -21.12 11.08
N PRO A 312 6.66 -20.45 11.98
CA PRO A 312 7.29 -21.15 13.10
C PRO A 312 6.22 -21.93 13.88
N GLU A 313 6.40 -23.24 13.99
CA GLU A 313 5.51 -24.07 14.82
C GLU A 313 5.56 -23.52 16.25
N GLN A 314 4.38 -23.28 16.84
CA GLN A 314 4.27 -22.92 18.25
C GLN A 314 4.70 -24.14 19.07
N ASN A 315 5.88 -24.07 19.68
CA ASN A 315 6.28 -24.99 20.75
C ASN A 315 5.62 -24.58 22.06
#